data_AF-A0A670ZRM4-F1
#
_entry.id   AF-A0A670ZRM4-F1
#
_cell.length_a   1.000
_cell.length_b   1.000
_cell.length_c   1.000
_cell.angle_alpha   90.00
_cell.angle_beta   90.00
_cell.angle_gamma   90.00
#
_symmetry.space_group_name_H-M   'P 1'
#
loop_
_entity.id
_entity.type
_entity.pdbx_description
1 polymer ?
#
loop_
_entity_poly.entity_id
_entity_poly.type
_entity_poly.pdbx_seq_one_letter_code
_entity_poly.pdbx_strand_id
1 'polypeptide(L)'
;HPLYLVLSSGVSSTCLGRWDLEVFLVWAFQQDEESFRRAVWEKNLQMIQDHNSQADLGKYAYWLGMNHFGDLVSLDQVTFKSSKNPQIPTEVDWRAKGAVTEVKDQGDCGSCWSFSATGALEGMHFKKTGKLVSLSEQNLIDCSEGQGNHGCNGGLMSQAFEYVQNAGGINSEEKYPYDGQVIHYPPHHHPGCSSLHFF
;
A
#
# COMPACT_ATOMS: atom_id res chain seq x y z
N HIS A 1 0.65 35.90 40.75
CA HIS A 1 0.17 35.30 42.01
C HIS A 1 -0.76 34.13 41.65
N PRO A 2 -0.70 33.02 42.41
CA PRO A 2 -0.72 31.65 41.87
C PRO A 2 -1.96 30.80 42.22
N LEU A 3 -2.03 29.61 41.57
CA LEU A 3 -2.74 28.37 41.96
C LEU A 3 -4.30 28.41 41.93
N TYR A 4 -5.03 27.34 41.59
CA TYR A 4 -4.90 25.93 42.00
C TYR A 4 -5.55 24.95 41.01
N LEU A 5 -4.96 23.75 40.93
CA LEU A 5 -5.62 22.50 40.55
C LEU A 5 -6.93 22.35 41.34
N VAL A 6 -8.04 22.03 40.65
CA VAL A 6 -9.17 21.35 41.27
C VAL A 6 -9.05 19.87 40.94
N LEU A 7 -8.30 19.15 41.77
CA LEU A 7 -8.56 17.74 41.98
C LEU A 7 -9.88 17.67 42.76
N SER A 8 -10.99 17.39 42.07
CA SER A 8 -12.21 16.97 42.76
C SER A 8 -12.01 15.53 43.22
N SER A 9 -11.47 15.40 44.43
CA SER A 9 -11.67 14.22 45.25
C SER A 9 -13.13 14.20 45.70
N GLY A 10 -13.91 13.23 45.21
CA GLY A 10 -15.21 12.91 45.78
C GLY A 10 -16.34 12.75 44.79
N VAL A 11 -16.30 11.68 43.99
CA VAL A 11 -17.54 11.02 43.55
C VAL A 11 -17.50 9.59 44.06
N SER A 12 -18.52 9.28 44.86
CA SER A 12 -18.83 7.99 45.49
C SER A 12 -18.64 6.82 44.53
N SER A 13 -18.05 5.74 45.01
CA SER A 13 -17.72 4.50 44.29
C SER A 13 -18.93 3.63 43.88
N THR A 14 -20.08 4.22 43.54
CA THR A 14 -21.32 3.45 43.25
C THR A 14 -22.12 3.88 42.02
N CYS A 15 -21.59 4.72 41.12
CA CYS A 15 -22.23 5.01 39.83
C CYS A 15 -21.22 5.21 38.70
N LEU A 16 -20.46 4.17 38.35
CA LEU A 16 -19.91 4.06 37.00
C LEU A 16 -20.83 3.11 36.23
N GLY A 17 -21.67 3.68 35.37
CA GLY A 17 -22.48 2.90 34.45
C GLY A 17 -21.56 2.12 33.50
N ARG A 18 -22.01 0.97 33.03
CA ARG A 18 -21.28 0.12 32.06
C ARG A 18 -20.79 0.88 30.80
N TRP A 19 -21.43 2.00 30.48
CA TRP A 19 -21.07 2.91 29.37
C TRP A 19 -19.83 3.78 29.64
N ASP A 20 -19.57 4.19 30.88
CA ASP A 20 -18.43 5.08 31.22
C ASP A 20 -17.09 4.34 31.17
N LEU A 21 -17.09 3.04 31.47
CA LEU A 21 -15.90 2.20 31.36
C LEU A 21 -15.53 1.94 29.89
N GLU A 22 -16.51 1.75 29.00
CA GLU A 22 -16.24 1.57 27.57
C GLU A 22 -15.68 2.86 26.96
N VAL A 23 -16.25 4.02 27.29
CA VAL A 23 -15.72 5.31 26.83
C VAL A 23 -14.32 5.58 27.41
N PHE A 24 -14.10 5.33 28.71
CA PHE A 24 -12.78 5.50 29.31
C PHE A 24 -11.74 4.55 28.71
N LEU A 25 -12.11 3.28 28.44
CA LEU A 25 -11.21 2.33 27.79
C LEU A 25 -10.91 2.75 26.36
N VAL A 26 -11.90 3.16 25.57
CA VAL A 26 -11.67 3.70 24.21
C VAL A 26 -10.74 4.90 24.24
N TRP A 27 -10.94 5.85 25.17
CA TRP A 27 -10.07 7.03 25.30
C TRP A 27 -8.65 6.67 25.77
N ALA A 28 -8.51 5.71 26.69
CA ALA A 28 -7.22 5.23 27.15
C ALA A 28 -6.46 4.43 26.07
N PHE A 29 -7.15 3.58 25.30
CA PHE A 29 -6.59 2.86 24.16
C PHE A 29 -6.17 3.81 23.03
N GLN A 30 -6.97 4.85 22.76
CA GLN A 30 -6.69 5.82 21.71
C GLN A 30 -5.53 6.76 22.07
N GLN A 31 -5.35 7.11 23.35
CA GLN A 31 -4.15 7.85 23.80
C GLN A 31 -2.88 7.01 23.72
N ASP A 32 -2.95 5.71 23.99
CA ASP A 32 -1.79 4.81 23.87
C ASP A 32 -1.37 4.67 22.40
N GLU A 33 -2.32 4.50 21.48
CA GLU A 33 -2.06 4.46 20.03
C GLU A 33 -1.49 5.78 19.50
N GLU A 34 -2.12 6.93 19.78
CA GLU A 34 -1.58 8.23 19.33
C GLU A 34 -0.19 8.50 19.88
N SER A 35 0.07 8.13 21.15
CA SER A 35 1.40 8.28 21.75
C SER A 35 2.45 7.40 21.08
N PHE A 36 2.08 6.16 20.73
CA PHE A 36 2.95 5.23 20.03
C PHE A 36 3.23 5.70 18.59
N ARG A 37 2.19 6.05 17.83
CA ARG A 37 2.30 6.54 16.45
C ARG A 37 3.13 7.83 16.40
N ARG A 38 2.94 8.73 17.37
CA ARG A 38 3.79 9.91 17.55
C ARG A 38 5.24 9.56 17.85
N ALA A 39 5.51 8.60 18.72
CA ALA A 39 6.88 8.16 19.01
C ALA A 39 7.59 7.57 17.78
N VAL A 40 6.87 6.78 16.97
CA VAL A 40 7.38 6.28 15.69
C VAL A 40 7.64 7.44 14.72
N TRP A 41 6.72 8.40 14.62
CA TRP A 41 6.88 9.60 13.79
C TRP A 41 8.08 10.46 14.19
N GLU A 42 8.28 10.71 15.48
CA GLU A 42 9.43 11.49 15.99
C GLU A 42 10.74 10.76 15.68
N LYS A 43 10.77 9.44 15.81
CA LYS A 43 11.92 8.61 15.45
C LYS A 43 12.22 8.65 13.95
N ASN A 44 11.20 8.54 13.10
CA ASN A 44 11.33 8.63 11.65
C ASN A 44 11.76 10.05 11.21
N LEU A 45 11.26 11.10 11.87
CA LEU A 45 11.71 12.47 11.64
C LEU A 45 13.20 12.64 11.95
N GLN A 46 13.67 12.10 13.07
CA GLN A 46 15.09 12.15 13.42
C GLN A 46 15.94 11.39 12.40
N MET A 47 15.50 10.20 11.97
CA MET A 47 16.18 9.43 10.92
C MET A 47 16.31 10.26 9.63
N ILE A 48 15.24 10.93 9.21
CA ILE A 48 15.23 11.78 8.02
C ILE A 48 16.25 12.93 8.15
N GLN A 49 16.26 13.62 9.30
CA GLN A 49 17.20 14.71 9.55
C GLN A 49 18.66 14.23 9.52
N ASP A 50 18.95 13.13 10.18
CA ASP A 50 20.29 12.54 10.22
C ASP A 50 20.74 12.08 8.84
N HIS A 51 19.87 11.43 8.06
CA HIS A 51 20.15 11.03 6.68
C HIS A 51 20.40 12.24 5.78
N ASN A 52 19.54 13.25 5.83
CA ASN A 52 19.64 14.43 4.98
C ASN A 52 20.90 15.24 5.29
N SER A 53 21.29 15.34 6.57
CA SER A 53 22.58 15.95 6.94
C SER A 53 23.78 15.21 6.32
N GLN A 54 23.70 13.89 6.17
CA GLN A 54 24.73 13.09 5.51
C GLN A 54 24.68 13.22 3.98
N ALA A 55 23.48 13.35 3.41
CA ALA A 55 23.29 13.63 1.98
C ALA A 55 23.87 15.00 1.60
N ASP A 56 23.69 16.03 2.44
CA ASP A 56 24.27 17.37 2.25
C ASP A 56 25.80 17.36 2.30
N LEU A 57 26.39 16.38 2.99
CA LEU A 57 27.82 16.09 2.98
C LEU A 57 28.27 15.20 1.80
N GLY A 58 27.37 14.86 0.88
CA GLY A 58 27.64 14.03 -0.28
C GLY A 58 27.80 12.53 0.01
N LYS A 59 27.43 12.04 1.20
CA LYS A 59 27.51 10.61 1.53
C LYS A 59 26.40 9.77 0.87
N TYR A 60 25.27 10.41 0.55
CA TYR A 60 24.15 9.80 -0.14
C TYR A 60 23.74 10.65 -1.34
N ALA A 61 23.26 10.01 -2.40
CA ALA A 61 22.78 10.68 -3.62
C ALA A 61 21.28 11.02 -3.59
N TYR A 62 20.62 10.80 -2.44
CA TYR A 62 19.18 11.00 -2.27
C TYR A 62 18.86 11.55 -0.88
N TRP A 63 17.73 12.23 -0.77
CA TRP A 63 17.17 12.77 0.47
C TRP A 63 15.89 12.02 0.83
N LEU A 64 15.64 11.93 2.13
CA LEU A 64 14.39 11.42 2.68
C LEU A 64 13.44 12.59 2.97
N GLY A 65 12.14 12.31 2.96
CA GLY A 65 11.11 13.26 3.32
C GLY A 65 10.03 12.58 4.14
N MET A 66 9.42 13.33 5.07
CA MET A 66 8.28 12.82 5.81
C MET A 66 7.11 12.62 4.86
N ASN A 67 6.45 11.47 4.93
CA ASN A 67 5.29 11.13 4.11
C ASN A 67 4.24 10.42 4.99
N HIS A 68 3.18 9.90 4.37
CA HIS A 68 2.09 9.23 5.10
C HIS A 68 2.52 7.93 5.79
N PHE A 69 3.71 7.38 5.49
CA PHE A 69 4.31 6.26 6.21
C PHE A 69 5.10 6.71 7.46
N GLY A 70 5.03 8.00 7.81
CA GLY A 70 5.82 8.59 8.89
C GLY A 70 5.64 7.94 10.25
N ASP A 71 4.49 7.32 10.51
CA ASP A 71 4.15 6.61 11.75
C ASP A 71 4.24 5.07 11.63
N LEU A 72 4.77 4.56 10.50
CA LEU A 72 4.97 3.14 10.27
C LEU A 72 6.36 2.66 10.71
N VAL A 73 6.43 1.38 11.08
CA VAL A 73 7.67 0.69 11.43
C VAL A 73 8.25 0.07 10.18
N SER A 74 9.52 0.37 9.88
CA SER A 74 10.22 -0.15 8.70
C SER A 74 10.32 -1.69 8.72
N LEU A 75 9.94 -2.33 7.61
CA LEU A 75 10.28 -3.72 7.28
C LEU A 75 11.28 -3.75 6.10
N ASP A 76 12.12 -4.78 6.08
CA ASP A 76 13.44 -4.86 5.44
C ASP A 76 13.61 -4.42 3.97
N GLN A 77 14.86 -4.11 3.60
CA GLN A 77 15.28 -3.61 2.28
C GLN A 77 15.54 -4.73 1.26
N VAL A 78 15.04 -4.54 0.03
CA VAL A 78 15.30 -5.42 -1.13
C VAL A 78 16.52 -4.93 -1.91
N THR A 79 17.45 -5.85 -2.24
CA THR A 79 18.66 -5.54 -3.01
C THR A 79 18.43 -5.66 -4.51
N PHE A 80 18.61 -4.58 -5.26
CA PHE A 80 18.51 -4.58 -6.73
C PHE A 80 19.83 -5.03 -7.38
N LYS A 81 19.77 -6.00 -8.30
CA LYS A 81 20.92 -6.43 -9.11
C LYS A 81 20.78 -5.88 -10.54
N SER A 82 21.75 -5.07 -10.95
CA SER A 82 21.78 -4.48 -12.30
C SER A 82 22.25 -5.49 -13.36
N SER A 83 21.61 -5.42 -14.53
CA SER A 83 21.95 -6.17 -15.74
C SER A 83 22.88 -5.32 -16.64
N LYS A 84 23.98 -5.92 -17.14
CA LYS A 84 24.88 -5.27 -18.11
C LYS A 84 24.44 -5.62 -19.53
N ASN A 85 23.71 -4.72 -20.20
CA ASN A 85 23.36 -4.89 -21.62
C ASN A 85 23.72 -3.62 -22.42
N PRO A 86 24.57 -3.70 -23.47
CA PRO A 86 25.27 -2.52 -24.03
C PRO A 86 24.51 -1.73 -25.11
N GLN A 87 23.24 -2.03 -25.40
CA GLN A 87 22.46 -1.35 -26.45
C GLN A 87 21.16 -0.77 -25.86
N ILE A 88 21.29 0.06 -24.83
CA ILE A 88 20.18 0.74 -24.18
C ILE A 88 20.49 2.25 -24.24
N PRO A 89 19.53 3.11 -24.64
CA PRO A 89 19.70 4.55 -24.54
C PRO A 89 20.03 4.96 -23.10
N THR A 90 20.80 6.03 -22.94
CA THR A 90 21.26 6.53 -21.64
C THR A 90 20.11 6.88 -20.70
N GLU A 91 18.95 7.24 -21.26
CA GLU A 91 17.74 7.59 -20.50
C GLU A 91 16.49 7.09 -21.23
N VAL A 92 15.54 6.57 -20.46
CA VAL A 92 14.20 6.22 -20.95
C VAL A 92 13.17 6.60 -19.91
N ASP A 93 12.20 7.42 -20.30
CA ASP A 93 10.99 7.66 -19.54
C ASP A 93 9.77 7.17 -20.33
N TRP A 94 9.09 6.13 -19.82
CA TRP A 94 7.88 5.58 -20.43
C TRP A 94 6.63 6.42 -20.14
N ARG A 95 6.64 7.26 -19.11
CA ARG A 95 5.56 8.21 -18.80
C ARG A 95 5.47 9.27 -19.89
N ALA A 96 6.62 9.80 -20.30
CA ALA A 96 6.72 10.75 -21.41
C ALA A 96 6.23 10.17 -22.75
N LYS A 97 6.13 8.84 -22.86
CA LYS A 97 5.60 8.13 -24.03
C LYS A 97 4.11 7.74 -23.88
N GLY A 98 3.46 8.10 -22.78
CA GLY A 98 2.05 7.77 -22.51
C GLY A 98 1.80 6.30 -22.13
N ALA A 99 2.85 5.56 -21.73
CA ALA A 99 2.76 4.12 -21.46
C ALA A 99 2.60 3.77 -19.98
N VAL A 100 2.32 4.76 -19.13
CA VAL A 100 2.23 4.61 -17.67
C VAL A 100 0.99 5.39 -17.20
N THR A 101 0.12 4.74 -16.44
CA THR A 101 -1.05 5.39 -15.83
C THR A 101 -0.64 6.32 -14.69
N GLU A 102 -1.62 7.02 -14.12
CA GLU A 102 -1.44 7.73 -12.87
C GLU A 102 -0.98 6.80 -11.74
N VAL A 103 -0.31 7.37 -10.75
CA VAL A 103 0.12 6.67 -9.54
C VAL A 103 -1.11 6.24 -8.74
N LYS A 104 -1.10 5.00 -8.26
CA LYS A 104 -2.15 4.42 -7.40
C LYS A 104 -1.61 4.20 -5.98
N ASP A 105 -2.52 3.87 -5.04
CA ASP A 105 -2.20 3.61 -3.63
C ASP A 105 -2.75 2.25 -3.19
N GLN A 106 -1.89 1.39 -2.63
CA GLN A 106 -2.26 0.08 -2.15
C GLN A 106 -2.85 0.10 -0.73
N GLY A 107 -2.69 1.19 0.00
CA GLY A 107 -3.08 1.30 1.41
C GLY A 107 -2.42 0.23 2.28
N ASP A 108 -3.16 -0.26 3.27
CA ASP A 108 -2.66 -1.23 4.27
C ASP A 108 -2.67 -2.70 3.79
N CYS A 109 -2.99 -2.94 2.52
CA CYS A 109 -2.98 -4.27 1.92
C CYS A 109 -1.60 -4.59 1.32
N GLY A 110 -1.08 -5.80 1.59
CA GLY A 110 0.18 -6.30 1.01
C GLY A 110 0.06 -6.70 -0.47
N SER A 111 -0.55 -5.85 -1.29
CA SER A 111 -0.90 -6.09 -2.70
C SER A 111 0.08 -5.45 -3.69
N CYS A 112 1.27 -5.00 -3.25
CA CYS A 112 2.27 -4.38 -4.13
C CYS A 112 2.60 -5.21 -5.38
N TRP A 113 2.56 -6.54 -5.25
CA TRP A 113 2.73 -7.50 -6.35
C TRP A 113 1.65 -7.35 -7.43
N SER A 114 0.42 -7.03 -7.04
CA SER A 114 -0.71 -6.79 -7.94
C SER A 114 -0.51 -5.49 -8.72
N PHE A 115 -0.20 -4.39 -8.03
CA PHE A 115 0.13 -3.10 -8.65
C PHE A 115 1.34 -3.19 -9.60
N SER A 116 2.36 -3.96 -9.22
CA SER A 116 3.51 -4.19 -10.09
C SER A 116 3.15 -4.98 -11.35
N ALA A 117 2.24 -5.94 -11.24
CA ALA A 117 1.77 -6.74 -12.38
C ALA A 117 0.87 -5.92 -13.31
N THR A 118 -0.13 -5.19 -12.78
CA THR A 118 -1.01 -4.34 -13.57
C THR A 118 -0.22 -3.28 -14.31
N GLY A 119 0.68 -2.54 -13.64
CA GLY A 119 1.51 -1.52 -14.29
C GLY A 119 2.36 -2.06 -15.45
N ALA A 120 2.89 -3.28 -15.34
CA ALA A 120 3.62 -3.93 -16.43
C ALA A 120 2.69 -4.33 -17.59
N LEU A 121 1.51 -4.88 -17.28
CA LEU A 121 0.51 -5.27 -18.28
C LEU A 121 -0.07 -4.07 -19.02
N GLU A 122 -0.32 -2.96 -18.32
CA GLU A 122 -0.79 -1.69 -18.87
C GLU A 122 0.19 -1.14 -19.91
N GLY A 123 1.49 -1.07 -19.55
CA GLY A 123 2.53 -0.61 -20.47
C GLY A 123 2.68 -1.52 -21.69
N MET A 124 2.55 -2.84 -21.51
CA MET A 124 2.60 -3.80 -22.62
C MET A 124 1.35 -3.74 -23.51
N HIS A 125 0.18 -3.54 -22.91
CA HIS A 125 -1.07 -3.31 -23.64
C HIS A 125 -0.97 -2.03 -24.47
N PHE A 126 -0.55 -0.91 -23.86
CA PHE A 126 -0.32 0.35 -24.56
C PHE A 126 0.67 0.20 -25.71
N LYS A 127 1.80 -0.49 -25.50
CA LYS A 127 2.78 -0.75 -26.55
C LYS A 127 2.19 -1.52 -27.73
N LYS A 128 1.25 -2.44 -27.48
CA LYS A 128 0.62 -3.28 -28.51
C LYS A 128 -0.53 -2.56 -29.23
N THR A 129 -1.35 -1.80 -28.51
CA THR A 129 -2.63 -1.28 -29.02
C THR A 129 -2.64 0.23 -29.21
N GLY A 130 -1.69 0.95 -28.61
CA GLY A 130 -1.68 2.41 -28.52
C GLY A 130 -2.70 2.99 -27.54
N LYS A 131 -3.40 2.14 -26.76
CA LYS A 131 -4.42 2.56 -25.79
C LYS A 131 -3.92 2.29 -24.38
N LEU A 132 -3.96 3.31 -23.53
CA LEU A 132 -3.62 3.18 -22.12
C LEU A 132 -4.92 2.94 -21.36
N VAL A 133 -5.01 1.81 -20.66
CA VAL A 133 -6.19 1.40 -19.90
C VAL A 133 -5.71 0.99 -18.52
N SER A 134 -6.25 1.61 -17.46
CA SER A 134 -5.96 1.20 -16.08
C SER A 134 -6.58 -0.17 -15.80
N LEU A 135 -5.78 -1.12 -15.33
CA LEU A 135 -6.18 -2.50 -15.03
C LEU A 135 -6.45 -2.69 -13.55
N SER A 136 -7.33 -3.65 -13.22
CA SER A 136 -7.81 -3.89 -11.86
C SER A 136 -6.83 -4.69 -11.02
N GLU A 137 -6.25 -4.06 -10.00
CA GLU A 137 -5.46 -4.77 -9.00
C GLU A 137 -6.32 -5.72 -8.16
N GLN A 138 -7.57 -5.33 -7.89
CA GLN A 138 -8.52 -6.11 -7.09
C GLN A 138 -8.85 -7.44 -7.75
N ASN A 139 -8.98 -7.45 -9.08
CA ASN A 139 -9.19 -8.69 -9.84
C ASN A 139 -8.06 -9.69 -9.59
N LEU A 140 -6.79 -9.25 -9.52
CA LEU A 140 -5.69 -10.16 -9.21
C LEU A 140 -5.73 -10.63 -7.76
N ILE A 141 -6.02 -9.72 -6.81
CA ILE A 141 -6.12 -10.03 -5.37
C ILE A 141 -7.14 -11.13 -5.11
N ASP A 142 -8.33 -11.03 -5.73
CA ASP A 142 -9.43 -11.95 -5.46
C ASP A 142 -9.36 -13.25 -6.27
N CYS A 143 -8.74 -13.23 -7.46
CA CYS A 143 -8.92 -14.32 -8.44
C CYS A 143 -7.67 -15.17 -8.70
N SER A 144 -6.48 -14.75 -8.27
CA SER A 144 -5.23 -15.44 -8.59
C SER A 144 -4.72 -16.38 -7.49
N GLU A 145 -5.55 -16.71 -6.50
CA GLU A 145 -5.22 -17.67 -5.44
C GLU A 145 -4.86 -19.06 -6.01
N GLY A 146 -5.53 -19.47 -7.08
CA GLY A 146 -5.23 -20.72 -7.79
C GLY A 146 -3.83 -20.79 -8.41
N GLN A 147 -3.14 -19.65 -8.57
CA GLN A 147 -1.75 -19.57 -9.05
C GLN A 147 -0.76 -19.40 -7.89
N GLY A 148 -1.24 -19.35 -6.65
CA GLY A 148 -0.42 -19.27 -5.42
C GLY A 148 -0.20 -17.86 -4.88
N ASN A 149 -0.96 -16.87 -5.33
CA ASN A 149 -1.04 -15.57 -4.65
C ASN A 149 -1.97 -15.66 -3.43
N HIS A 150 -1.79 -14.78 -2.45
CA HIS A 150 -2.55 -14.81 -1.20
C HIS A 150 -3.18 -13.45 -0.88
N GLY A 151 -3.62 -12.73 -1.91
CA GLY A 151 -4.27 -11.43 -1.79
C GLY A 151 -3.41 -10.41 -1.05
N CYS A 152 -3.94 -9.85 0.04
CA CYS A 152 -3.21 -8.90 0.90
C CYS A 152 -2.07 -9.52 1.73
N ASN A 153 -1.95 -10.85 1.79
CA ASN A 153 -0.83 -11.51 2.45
C ASN A 153 0.40 -11.67 1.53
N GLY A 154 0.34 -11.10 0.32
CA GLY A 154 1.42 -11.12 -0.64
C GLY A 154 1.18 -12.07 -1.82
N GLY A 155 2.09 -11.99 -2.78
CA GLY A 155 2.01 -12.69 -4.04
C GLY A 155 3.19 -12.34 -4.94
N LEU A 156 3.23 -12.92 -6.14
CA LEU A 156 4.26 -12.69 -7.15
C LEU A 156 3.64 -12.24 -8.47
N MET A 157 4.29 -11.26 -9.10
CA MET A 157 3.90 -10.75 -10.42
C MET A 157 3.85 -11.87 -11.47
N SER A 158 4.75 -12.85 -11.39
CA SER A 158 4.76 -14.00 -12.30
C SER A 158 3.48 -14.85 -12.20
N GLN A 159 2.97 -15.07 -10.99
CA GLN A 159 1.73 -15.80 -10.75
C GLN A 159 0.52 -15.00 -11.23
N ALA A 160 0.56 -13.67 -11.07
CA ALA A 160 -0.46 -12.78 -11.62
C ALA A 160 -0.50 -12.85 -13.16
N PHE A 161 0.65 -12.84 -13.82
CA PHE A 161 0.71 -12.98 -15.29
C PHE A 161 0.19 -14.34 -15.75
N GLU A 162 0.51 -15.41 -15.03
CA GLU A 162 -0.03 -16.75 -15.29
C GLU A 162 -1.55 -16.78 -15.14
N TYR A 163 -2.11 -16.14 -14.10
CA TYR A 163 -3.54 -15.98 -13.94
C TYR A 163 -4.17 -15.30 -15.15
N VAL A 164 -3.66 -14.13 -15.56
CA VAL A 164 -4.22 -13.36 -16.69
C VAL A 164 -4.17 -14.17 -17.99
N GLN A 165 -3.11 -14.95 -18.20
CA GLN A 165 -2.99 -15.86 -19.34
C GLN A 165 -4.05 -16.97 -19.28
N ASN A 166 -4.21 -17.64 -18.14
CA ASN A 166 -5.15 -18.77 -17.98
C ASN A 166 -6.61 -18.34 -17.99
N ALA A 167 -6.91 -17.22 -17.34
CA ALA A 167 -8.25 -16.66 -17.27
C ALA A 167 -8.66 -15.98 -18.58
N GLY A 168 -7.70 -15.75 -19.48
CA GLY A 168 -7.94 -15.16 -20.78
C GLY A 168 -8.39 -13.71 -20.68
N GLY A 169 -7.87 -12.96 -19.69
CA GLY A 169 -8.13 -11.53 -19.51
C GLY A 169 -7.94 -11.00 -18.09
N ILE A 170 -8.15 -9.70 -17.95
CA ILE A 170 -8.16 -8.96 -16.68
C ILE A 170 -9.12 -7.77 -16.83
N ASN A 171 -9.89 -7.46 -15.77
CA ASN A 171 -10.80 -6.32 -15.77
C ASN A 171 -10.04 -4.98 -15.76
N SER A 172 -10.67 -3.93 -16.28
CA SER A 172 -10.22 -2.56 -16.04
C SER A 172 -10.53 -2.13 -14.61
N GLU A 173 -9.75 -1.20 -14.09
CA GLU A 173 -9.96 -0.58 -12.78
C GLU A 173 -11.37 0.02 -12.66
N GLU A 174 -11.87 0.65 -13.73
CA GLU A 174 -13.24 1.20 -13.77
C GLU A 174 -14.33 0.14 -13.54
N LYS A 175 -14.12 -1.08 -14.06
CA LYS A 175 -15.12 -2.16 -13.99
C LYS A 175 -15.03 -2.94 -12.69
N TYR A 176 -13.83 -3.00 -12.12
CA TYR A 176 -13.56 -3.72 -10.88
C TYR A 176 -12.59 -2.88 -10.03
N PRO A 177 -13.11 -1.90 -9.29
CA PRO A 177 -12.28 -0.96 -8.53
C PRO A 177 -11.55 -1.62 -7.36
N TYR A 178 -10.44 -1.01 -6.97
CA TYR A 178 -9.66 -1.37 -5.80
C TYR A 178 -10.42 -1.15 -4.48
N ASP A 179 -10.44 -2.19 -3.62
CA ASP A 179 -10.96 -2.12 -2.25
C ASP A 179 -9.88 -2.44 -1.20
N GLY A 180 -8.77 -3.07 -1.62
CA GLY A 180 -7.66 -3.39 -0.72
C GLY A 180 -8.02 -4.42 0.34
N GLN A 181 -9.05 -5.22 0.10
CA GLN A 181 -9.48 -6.30 0.98
C GLN A 181 -9.64 -7.58 0.16
N VAL A 182 -9.38 -8.72 0.80
CA VAL A 182 -9.66 -10.02 0.17
C VAL A 182 -11.12 -10.33 0.41
N ILE A 183 -11.92 -10.40 -0.65
CA ILE A 183 -13.32 -10.80 -0.49
C ILE A 183 -13.37 -12.32 -0.37
N HIS A 184 -13.68 -12.83 0.82
CA HIS A 184 -13.88 -14.26 1.05
C HIS A 184 -15.21 -14.72 0.44
N TYR A 185 -15.25 -14.93 -0.88
CA TYR A 185 -16.31 -15.71 -1.50
C TYR A 185 -15.95 -17.21 -1.53
N PRO A 186 -16.95 -18.11 -1.46
CA PRO A 186 -16.73 -19.51 -1.76
C PRO A 186 -16.06 -19.65 -3.15
N PRO A 187 -15.12 -20.60 -3.32
CA PRO A 187 -14.20 -20.69 -4.48
C PRO A 187 -14.84 -20.86 -5.87
N HIS A 188 -16.16 -20.88 -5.97
CA HIS A 188 -16.91 -21.09 -7.21
C HIS A 188 -17.90 -19.97 -7.55
N HIS A 189 -17.92 -18.85 -6.81
CA HIS A 189 -18.95 -17.80 -6.97
C HIS A 189 -18.41 -16.37 -6.85
N HIS A 190 -17.16 -16.11 -7.23
CA HIS A 190 -16.67 -14.74 -7.33
C HIS A 190 -17.06 -14.16 -8.71
N PRO A 191 -18.14 -13.35 -8.83
CA PRO A 191 -18.67 -12.90 -10.13
C PRO A 191 -17.64 -12.12 -10.97
N GLY A 192 -16.72 -11.42 -10.29
CA GLY A 192 -15.63 -10.67 -10.93
C GLY A 192 -14.52 -11.52 -11.55
N CYS A 193 -14.38 -12.80 -11.19
CA CYS A 193 -13.31 -13.67 -11.70
C CYS A 193 -13.69 -14.40 -13.00
N SER A 194 -14.97 -14.43 -13.37
CA SER A 194 -15.48 -15.15 -14.54
C SER A 194 -15.91 -14.23 -15.70
N SER A 195 -16.02 -12.92 -15.44
CA SER A 195 -16.49 -11.92 -16.41
C SER A 195 -15.35 -11.05 -16.89
N LEU A 196 -14.34 -11.67 -17.52
CA LEU A 196 -13.13 -10.97 -17.95
C LEU A 196 -13.32 -10.39 -19.36
N HIS A 197 -12.83 -9.17 -19.55
CA HIS A 197 -12.80 -8.52 -20.85
C HIS A 197 -11.35 -8.36 -21.31
N PHE A 198 -10.99 -9.02 -22.41
CA PHE A 198 -9.75 -8.68 -23.09
C PHE A 198 -9.90 -7.34 -23.80
N PHE A 199 -8.94 -6.44 -23.56
CA PHE A 199 -8.77 -5.23 -24.36
C PHE A 199 -7.83 -5.48 -25.54
#